data_AF-A0A2M7GNI4-F1
#
_entry.id   AF-A0A2M7GNI4-F1
#
_cell.length_a   1.000
_cell.length_b   1.000
_cell.length_c   1.000
_cell.angle_alpha   90.00
_cell.angle_beta   90.00
_cell.angle_gamma   90.00
#
_symmetry.space_group_name_H-M   'P 1'
#
loop_
_entity.id
_entity.type
_entity.pdbx_description
1 polymer ?
#
loop_
_entity_poly.entity_id
_entity_poly.type
_entity_poly.pdbx_seq_one_letter_code
_entity_poly.pdbx_strand_id
1 'polypeptide(L)'
;VMWFSRWREFRADRGGAELAGRRNMIDALKRLQGAHDAPPMPDEMKAFAINAGRMQALFSSHPPLADRIRALEAMEGGDARPAPARRPWR
;
A
#
# COMPACT_ATOMS: atom_id res chain seq x y z
N VAL A 1 14.37 11.43 12.38
CA VAL A 1 14.41 11.97 11.00
C VAL A 1 13.45 11.17 10.12
N MET A 2 12.48 11.81 9.45
CA MET A 2 11.41 11.13 8.68
C MET A 2 11.90 10.33 7.47
N TRP A 3 13.16 10.51 7.03
CA TRP A 3 13.70 9.84 5.83
C TRP A 3 13.89 8.32 6.02
N PHE A 4 14.20 7.86 7.24
CA PHE A 4 14.38 6.43 7.51
C PHE A 4 13.04 5.68 7.42
N SER A 5 11.93 6.34 7.76
CA SER A 5 10.57 5.80 7.54
C SER A 5 10.33 5.56 6.05
N ARG A 6 10.66 6.55 5.20
CA ARG A 6 10.50 6.44 3.74
C ARG A 6 11.32 5.32 3.12
N TRP A 7 12.59 5.18 3.50
CA TRP A 7 13.44 4.09 3.00
C TRP A 7 12.89 2.70 3.36
N ARG A 8 12.41 2.53 4.60
CA ARG A 8 11.82 1.25 5.03
C ARG A 8 10.54 0.90 4.27
N GLU A 9 9.69 1.87 3.95
CA GLU A 9 8.48 1.63 3.16
C GLU A 9 8.80 1.10 1.77
N PHE A 10 9.71 1.75 1.02
CA PHE A 10 10.10 1.27 -0.31
C PHE A 10 10.76 -0.11 -0.25
N ARG A 11 11.56 -0.38 0.80
CA ARG A 11 12.15 -1.70 1.03
C ARG A 11 11.07 -2.75 1.34
N ALA A 12 10.05 -2.40 2.11
CA ALA A 12 8.94 -3.28 2.42
C ALA A 12 8.10 -3.58 1.16
N ASP A 13 7.82 -2.58 0.32
CA ASP A 13 7.14 -2.77 -0.96
C ASP A 13 7.90 -3.71 -1.88
N ARG A 14 9.22 -3.51 -2.00
CA ARG A 14 10.09 -4.39 -2.77
C ARG A 14 10.04 -5.82 -2.25
N GLY A 15 10.20 -6.01 -0.94
CA GLY A 15 10.12 -7.34 -0.32
C GLY A 15 8.75 -7.97 -0.51
N GLY A 16 7.68 -7.19 -0.40
CA GLY A 16 6.31 -7.63 -0.68
C GLY A 16 6.10 -8.02 -2.14
N ALA A 17 6.67 -7.26 -3.09
CA ALA A 17 6.62 -7.58 -4.52
C ALA A 17 7.42 -8.87 -4.83
N GLU A 18 8.59 -9.06 -4.22
CA GLU A 18 9.36 -10.30 -4.30
C GLU A 18 8.59 -11.48 -3.68
N LEU A 19 7.79 -11.22 -2.63
CA LEU A 19 7.05 -12.24 -1.88
C LEU A 19 5.65 -12.56 -2.42
N ALA A 20 4.96 -11.64 -3.07
CA ALA A 20 3.57 -11.81 -3.51
C ALA A 20 3.38 -11.55 -5.01
N GLY A 21 4.41 -11.08 -5.71
CA GLY A 21 4.35 -10.64 -7.09
C GLY A 21 4.19 -9.12 -7.17
N ARG A 22 4.96 -8.50 -8.06
CA ARG A 22 4.98 -7.04 -8.26
C ARG A 22 3.60 -6.46 -8.59
N ARG A 23 2.86 -7.13 -9.47
CA ARG A 23 1.52 -6.67 -9.89
C ARG A 23 0.51 -6.70 -8.74
N ASN A 24 0.53 -7.76 -7.93
CA ASN A 24 -0.33 -7.87 -6.75
C ASN A 24 -0.04 -6.76 -5.74
N MET A 25 1.23 -6.39 -5.56
CA MET A 25 1.61 -5.28 -4.68
C MET A 25 1.13 -3.93 -5.22
N ILE A 26 1.29 -3.67 -6.52
CA ILE A 26 0.78 -2.46 -7.18
C ILE A 26 -0.75 -2.37 -7.04
N ASP A 27 -1.47 -3.45 -7.29
CA ASP A 27 -2.94 -3.49 -7.19
C ASP A 27 -3.42 -3.26 -5.75
N ALA A 28 -2.70 -3.81 -4.76
CA ALA A 28 -2.97 -3.55 -3.34
C ALA A 28 -2.80 -2.06 -2.99
N LEU A 29 -1.72 -1.41 -3.44
CA LEU A 29 -1.49 0.02 -3.21
C LEU A 29 -2.52 0.91 -3.90
N LYS A 30 -2.94 0.56 -5.13
CA LYS A 30 -4.02 1.26 -5.85
C LYS A 30 -5.36 1.14 -5.13
N ARG A 31 -5.67 -0.06 -4.59
CA ARG A 31 -6.89 -0.27 -3.81
C ARG A 31 -6.88 0.52 -2.50
N LEU A 32 -5.72 0.63 -1.85
CA LEU A 32 -5.55 1.49 -0.67
C LEU A 32 -5.75 2.96 -1.01
N GLN A 33 -5.22 3.42 -2.16
CA GLN A 33 -5.41 4.79 -2.63
C GLN A 33 -6.89 5.13 -2.82
N GLY A 34 -7.67 4.26 -3.48
CA GLY A 34 -9.11 4.48 -3.68
C GLY A 34 -9.94 4.44 -2.38
N ALA A 35 -9.45 3.81 -1.32
CA ALA A 35 -10.11 3.84 -0.01
C ALA A 35 -10.00 5.20 0.70
N HIS A 36 -9.03 6.04 0.31
CA HIS A 36 -8.89 7.40 0.81
C HIS A 36 -9.87 8.38 0.18
N ASP A 37 -10.39 8.07 -1.01
CA ASP A 37 -11.36 8.91 -1.75
C ASP A 37 -12.81 8.62 -1.34
N ALA A 38 -13.03 8.03 -0.16
CA ALA A 38 -14.37 7.78 0.37
C ALA A 38 -15.16 9.11 0.52
N PRO A 39 -16.48 9.12 0.21
CA PRO A 39 -17.29 10.32 0.26
C PRO A 39 -17.25 10.97 1.66
N PRO A 40 -17.38 12.30 1.73
CA PRO A 40 -17.32 13.03 3.00
C PRO A 40 -18.35 12.44 3.96
N MET A 41 -17.87 12.09 5.15
CA MET A 41 -18.69 11.48 6.20
C MET A 41 -19.81 12.44 6.62
N PRO A 42 -21.02 11.95 6.92
CA PRO A 42 -22.11 12.76 7.48
C PRO A 42 -21.67 13.54 8.71
N ASP A 43 -22.24 14.72 8.92
CA ASP A 43 -21.84 15.66 9.97
C ASP A 43 -21.92 15.04 11.38
N GLU A 44 -22.84 14.10 11.61
CA GLU A 44 -22.98 13.38 12.87
C GLU A 44 -21.82 12.41 13.16
N MET A 45 -21.09 11.97 12.12
CA MET A 45 -19.94 11.06 12.25
C MET A 45 -18.59 11.79 12.37
N LYS A 46 -18.55 13.12 12.24
CA LYS A 46 -17.30 13.91 12.36
C LYS A 46 -16.60 13.74 13.71
N ALA A 47 -17.33 13.47 14.79
CA ALA A 47 -16.73 13.19 16.10
C ALA A 47 -15.85 11.92 16.10
N PHE A 48 -16.18 10.92 15.29
CA PHE A 48 -15.35 9.73 15.10
C PHE A 48 -14.15 10.00 14.16
N ALA A 49 -14.23 11.04 13.33
CA ALA A 49 -13.17 11.44 12.40
C ALA A 49 -11.98 12.15 13.08
N ILE A 50 -12.02 12.43 14.38
CA ILE A 50 -10.83 12.90 15.14
C ILE A 50 -9.66 11.90 14.98
N ASN A 51 -9.96 10.59 14.86
CA ASN A 51 -8.94 9.58 14.55
C ASN A 51 -8.52 9.59 13.06
N ALA A 52 -9.39 10.01 12.14
CA ALA A 52 -9.05 10.11 10.72
C ALA A 52 -7.95 11.16 10.47
N GLY A 53 -7.98 12.30 11.18
CA GLY A 53 -6.90 13.30 11.10
C GLY A 53 -5.55 12.78 11.62
N ARG A 54 -5.56 11.91 12.64
CA ARG A 54 -4.35 11.24 13.15
C ARG A 54 -3.83 10.19 12.17
N MET A 55 -4.71 9.44 11.50
CA MET A 55 -4.33 8.56 10.40
C MET A 55 -3.69 9.35 9.26
N GLN A 56 -4.26 10.50 8.89
CA GLN A 56 -3.69 11.39 7.88
C GLN A 56 -2.29 11.90 8.27
N ALA A 57 -2.08 12.21 9.56
CA ALA A 57 -0.76 12.56 10.10
C ALA A 57 0.26 11.39 10.02
N LEU A 58 -0.20 10.15 10.23
CA LEU A 58 0.62 8.95 9.99
C LEU A 58 1.01 8.84 8.51
N PHE A 59 0.07 9.02 7.58
CA PHE A 59 0.36 9.00 6.14
C PHE A 59 1.33 10.11 5.70
N SER A 60 1.31 11.30 6.32
CA SER A 60 2.33 12.33 6.06
C SER A 60 3.76 11.94 6.50
N SER A 61 3.90 10.91 7.33
CA SER A 61 5.21 10.35 7.72
C SER A 61 5.73 9.29 6.74
N HIS A 62 4.92 8.93 5.74
CA HIS A 62 5.22 7.94 4.69
C HIS A 62 5.30 8.61 3.31
N PRO A 63 6.00 8.00 2.34
CA PRO A 63 5.96 8.51 0.97
C PRO A 63 4.55 8.33 0.40
N PRO A 64 4.07 9.26 -0.45
CA PRO A 64 2.79 9.11 -1.14
C PRO A 64 2.65 7.75 -1.83
N LEU A 65 1.43 7.19 -1.82
CA LEU A 65 1.17 5.89 -2.47
C LEU A 65 1.56 5.89 -3.95
N ALA A 66 1.37 7.02 -4.65
CA ALA A 66 1.78 7.19 -6.04
C ALA A 66 3.29 7.01 -6.24
N ASP A 67 4.13 7.51 -5.32
CA ASP A 67 5.58 7.34 -5.40
C ASP A 67 6.01 5.88 -5.19
N ARG A 68 5.33 5.18 -4.28
CA ARG A 68 5.53 3.74 -4.03
C ARG A 68 5.16 2.90 -5.25
N ILE A 69 4.01 3.19 -5.86
CA ILE A 69 3.56 2.54 -7.09
C ILE A 69 4.58 2.77 -8.22
N ARG A 70 5.01 4.02 -8.42
CA ARG A 70 6.02 4.36 -9.44
C ARG A 70 7.35 3.61 -9.22
N ALA A 71 7.79 3.48 -7.96
CA ALA A 71 9.00 2.73 -7.63
C ALA A 71 8.87 1.24 -7.98
N LEU A 72 7.71 0.63 -7.74
CA LEU A 72 7.42 -0.76 -8.13
C LEU A 72 7.30 -0.91 -9.66
N GLU A 73 6.71 0.05 -10.36
CA GLU A 73 6.59 0.04 -11.82
C GLU A 73 7.97 0.12 -12.49
N ALA A 74 8.93 0.83 -11.89
CA ALA A 74 10.31 0.92 -12.35
C ALA A 74 11.17 -0.32 -12.01
N MET A 75 10.67 -1.29 -11.24
CA MET A 75 11.40 -2.54 -10.98
C MET A 75 11.39 -3.45 -12.21
N GLU A 76 12.55 -3.79 -12.73
CA GLU A 76 12.71 -4.83 -13.76
C GLU A 76 12.63 -6.24 -13.14
N GLY A 77 11.88 -7.16 -13.76
CA GLY A 77 11.92 -8.60 -13.43
C GLY A 77 10.97 -9.14 -12.34
N GLY A 78 9.88 -8.45 -12.00
CA GLY A 78 9.06 -8.77 -10.80
C GLY A 78 7.93 -9.80 -10.93
N ASP A 79 7.89 -10.63 -11.97
CA ASP A 79 6.71 -11.44 -12.31
C ASP A 79 6.87 -12.93 -11.94
N ALA A 80 7.98 -13.30 -11.30
CA ALA A 80 8.28 -14.69 -10.99
C ALA A 80 7.63 -15.16 -9.68
N ARG A 81 6.40 -15.70 -9.78
CA ARG A 81 6.13 -17.01 -9.16
C ARG A 81 5.02 -17.77 -9.90
N PRO A 82 5.25 -19.04 -10.30
CA PRO A 82 4.17 -19.89 -10.80
C PRO A 82 3.09 -20.06 -9.72
N ALA A 83 1.84 -20.11 -10.15
CA ALA A 83 0.68 -20.30 -9.29
C ALA A 83 0.91 -21.45 -8.30
N PRO A 84 0.49 -21.32 -7.03
CA PRO A 84 0.64 -22.42 -6.08
C PRO A 84 -0.09 -23.64 -6.64
N ALA A 85 0.63 -24.77 -6.75
CA ALA A 85 0.03 -26.03 -7.14
C ALA A 85 -1.15 -26.30 -6.20
N ARG A 86 -2.37 -26.29 -6.76
CA ARG A 86 -3.61 -26.57 -6.04
C ARG A 86 -3.47 -27.93 -5.37
N ARG A 87 -3.24 -27.95 -4.05
CA ARG A 87 -3.31 -29.19 -3.27
C ARG A 87 -4.79 -29.57 -3.17
N PRO A 88 -5.21 -30.75 -3.64
CA PRO A 88 -6.56 -31.22 -3.37
C PRO A 88 -6.66 -31.52 -1.88
N TRP A 89 -7.52 -30.78 -1.19
CA TRP A 89 -7.91 -31.09 0.18
C TRP A 89 -8.44 -32.53 0.21
N ARG A 90 -7.72 -33.41 0.91
CA ARG A 90 -8.17 -34.75 1.31
C ARG A 90 -8.76 -34.68 2.71
#